data_AF-A0A328ZLB5-F1
#
_entry.id   AF-A0A328ZLB5-F1
#
_cell.length_a   1.000
_cell.length_b   1.000
_cell.length_c   1.000
_cell.angle_alpha   90.00
_cell.angle_beta   90.00
_cell.angle_gamma   90.00
#
_symmetry.space_group_name_H-M   'P 1'
#
loop_
_entity.id
_entity.type
_entity.pdbx_description
1 polymer ?
#
loop_
_entity_poly.entity_id
_entity_poly.type
_entity_poly.pdbx_seq_one_letter_code
_entity_poly.pdbx_strand_id
1 'polypeptide(L)'
;MESLARIFFWGYALMLVGIGASGMLIAGWELPTVFAVDLQAMGEPQRATLLNQYRFLKALELAFGLFCLAYRRDIFGQPRALCVFLAGLSAGVAARAGSWLADGTPRPVFLVFMALELATGVLVWLAARRRSPA
;
A
#
# COMPACT_ATOMS: atom_id res chain seq x y z
N MET A 1 9.90 -13.60 16.37
CA MET A 1 8.71 -12.86 15.90
C MET A 1 8.98 -11.38 15.67
N GLU A 2 9.67 -10.69 16.57
CA GLU A 2 9.98 -9.28 16.38
C GLU A 2 10.82 -8.98 15.12
N SER A 3 11.85 -9.78 14.85
CA SER A 3 12.64 -9.66 13.61
C SER A 3 11.79 -9.90 12.36
N LEU A 4 10.86 -10.84 12.41
CA LEU A 4 9.95 -11.13 11.30
C LEU A 4 8.99 -9.96 11.03
N ALA A 5 8.42 -9.37 12.09
CA ALA A 5 7.58 -8.18 11.97
C ALA A 5 8.35 -6.99 11.37
N ARG A 6 9.64 -6.83 11.73
CA ARG A 6 10.50 -5.80 11.15
C ARG A 6 10.79 -6.05 9.67
N ILE A 7 11.04 -7.30 9.26
CA ILE A 7 11.25 -7.66 7.85
C ILE A 7 10.00 -7.33 7.03
N PHE A 8 8.83 -7.77 7.48
CA PHE A 8 7.55 -7.49 6.82
C PHE A 8 7.25 -5.98 6.77
N PHE A 9 7.47 -5.28 7.87
CA PHE A 9 7.32 -3.83 7.94
C PHE A 9 8.21 -3.10 6.94
N TRP A 10 9.51 -3.44 6.89
CA TRP A 10 10.44 -2.83 5.93
C TRP A 10 10.09 -3.17 4.50
N GLY A 11 9.73 -4.43 4.23
CA GLY A 11 9.24 -4.85 2.91
C GLY A 11 8.03 -4.03 2.47
N TYR A 12 7.03 -3.88 3.35
CA TYR A 12 5.85 -3.07 3.10
C TYR A 12 6.18 -1.58 2.87
N ALA A 13 6.98 -0.97 3.74
CA ALA A 13 7.32 0.44 3.63
C ALA A 13 8.12 0.75 2.35
N LEU A 14 9.11 -0.09 2.03
CA LEU A 14 9.90 0.05 0.80
C LEU A 14 9.06 -0.23 -0.45
N MET A 15 8.15 -1.19 -0.39
CA MET A 15 7.20 -1.45 -1.47
C MET A 15 6.33 -0.21 -1.73
N LEU A 16 5.74 0.39 -0.70
CA LEU A 16 4.93 1.61 -0.85
C LEU A 16 5.73 2.77 -1.44
N VAL A 17 6.97 2.97 -1.00
CA VAL A 17 7.83 4.01 -1.55
C VAL A 17 8.18 3.71 -3.01
N GLY A 18 8.58 2.48 -3.32
CA GLY A 18 8.97 2.07 -4.67
C GLY A 18 7.80 2.15 -5.65
N ILE A 19 6.68 1.50 -5.33
CA ILE A 19 5.48 1.45 -6.17
C ILE A 19 4.80 2.82 -6.22
N GLY A 20 4.74 3.56 -5.11
CA GLY A 20 4.17 4.90 -5.09
C GLY A 20 4.99 5.87 -5.92
N ALA A 21 6.32 5.84 -5.83
CA ALA A 21 7.19 6.65 -6.66
C ALA A 21 7.13 6.26 -8.14
N SER A 22 7.16 4.96 -8.46
CA SER A 22 7.05 4.49 -9.84
C SER A 22 5.72 4.92 -10.45
N GLY A 23 4.60 4.63 -9.79
CA GLY A 23 3.30 4.97 -10.35
C GLY A 23 3.03 6.48 -10.43
N MET A 24 3.65 7.29 -9.57
CA MET A 24 3.59 8.75 -9.71
C MET A 24 4.39 9.25 -10.93
N LEU A 25 5.59 8.73 -11.15
CA LEU A 25 6.51 9.24 -12.17
C LEU A 25 6.27 8.63 -13.56
N ILE A 26 6.00 7.33 -13.63
CA ILE A 26 5.92 6.54 -14.87
C ILE A 26 4.54 5.90 -15.09
N ALA A 27 3.46 6.51 -14.56
CA ALA A 27 2.07 6.07 -14.73
C ALA A 27 1.69 5.63 -16.16
N GLY A 28 2.11 6.41 -17.17
CA GLY A 28 1.78 6.16 -18.57
C GLY A 28 2.38 4.88 -19.13
N TRP A 29 3.45 4.37 -18.52
CA TRP A 29 4.04 3.08 -18.84
C TRP A 29 3.50 1.98 -17.91
N GLU A 30 3.33 2.26 -16.63
CA GLU A 30 2.93 1.29 -15.61
C GLU A 30 1.50 0.77 -15.83
N LEU A 31 0.54 1.66 -16.12
CA LEU A 31 -0.85 1.29 -16.38
C LEU A 31 -1.02 0.27 -17.53
N PRO A 32 -0.47 0.51 -18.74
CA PRO A 32 -0.58 -0.47 -19.82
C PRO A 32 0.25 -1.73 -19.57
N THR A 33 1.44 -1.62 -18.98
CA THR A 33 2.35 -2.78 -18.85
C THR A 33 1.97 -3.70 -17.69
N VAL A 34 1.66 -3.12 -16.52
CA VAL A 34 1.42 -3.86 -15.28
C VAL A 34 -0.07 -4.13 -15.07
N PHE A 35 -0.92 -3.14 -15.39
CA PHE A 35 -2.36 -3.21 -15.16
C PHE A 35 -3.15 -3.58 -16.43
N ALA A 36 -2.49 -3.72 -17.59
CA ALA A 36 -3.13 -4.02 -18.87
C ALA A 36 -4.24 -3.03 -19.26
N VAL A 37 -4.07 -1.76 -18.89
CA VAL A 37 -5.00 -0.69 -19.24
C VAL A 37 -4.63 -0.13 -20.62
N ASP A 38 -5.54 -0.24 -21.59
CA ASP A 38 -5.34 0.33 -22.92
C ASP A 38 -5.59 1.85 -22.90
N LEU A 39 -4.51 2.61 -22.69
CA LEU A 39 -4.55 4.07 -22.72
C LEU A 39 -4.70 4.64 -24.13
N GLN A 40 -4.42 3.87 -25.19
CA GLN A 40 -4.47 4.36 -26.57
C GLN A 40 -5.89 4.28 -27.14
N ALA A 41 -6.68 3.32 -26.68
CA ALA A 41 -8.10 3.24 -26.99
C ALA A 41 -8.95 4.33 -26.31
N MET A 42 -8.40 5.06 -25.33
CA MET A 42 -9.11 6.10 -24.60
C MET A 42 -9.07 7.46 -25.33
N GLY A 43 -10.17 8.21 -25.25
CA GLY A 43 -10.19 9.62 -25.64
C GLY A 43 -9.23 10.46 -24.77
N GLU A 44 -8.71 11.55 -25.35
CA GLU A 44 -7.70 12.39 -24.67
C GLU A 44 -8.14 12.87 -23.28
N PRO A 45 -9.38 13.39 -23.07
CA PRO A 45 -9.81 13.85 -21.76
C PRO A 45 -9.89 12.72 -20.72
N GLN A 46 -10.37 11.54 -21.11
CA GLN A 46 -10.49 10.38 -20.22
C GLN A 46 -9.11 9.86 -19.83
N ARG A 47 -8.19 9.77 -20.79
CA ARG A 47 -6.80 9.36 -20.56
C ARG A 47 -6.09 10.31 -19.59
N ALA A 48 -6.22 11.62 -19.82
CA ALA A 48 -5.62 12.62 -18.94
C ALA A 48 -6.19 12.54 -17.51
N THR A 49 -7.51 12.37 -17.39
CA THR A 49 -8.19 12.21 -16.10
C THR A 49 -7.69 10.97 -15.35
N LEU A 50 -7.65 9.81 -16.02
CA LEU A 50 -7.19 8.56 -15.41
C LEU A 50 -5.73 8.67 -14.96
N LEU A 51 -4.85 9.20 -15.80
CA LEU A 51 -3.43 9.37 -15.46
C LEU A 51 -3.24 10.32 -14.26
N ASN A 52 -4.03 11.40 -14.18
CA ASN A 52 -3.95 12.34 -13.06
C ASN A 52 -4.41 11.66 -11.76
N GLN A 53 -5.58 11.01 -11.77
CA GLN A 53 -6.10 10.30 -10.60
C GLN A 53 -5.15 9.18 -10.14
N TYR A 54 -4.60 8.42 -11.09
CA TYR A 54 -3.64 7.37 -10.78
C TYR A 54 -2.37 7.91 -10.10
N ARG A 55 -1.78 8.97 -10.67
CA ARG A 55 -0.58 9.61 -10.07
C ARG A 55 -0.87 10.17 -8.69
N PHE A 56 -2.04 10.76 -8.48
CA PHE A 56 -2.46 11.24 -7.18
C PHE A 56 -2.54 10.11 -6.15
N LEU A 57 -3.21 9.00 -6.48
CA LEU A 57 -3.28 7.83 -5.60
C LEU A 57 -1.89 7.26 -5.29
N LYS A 58 -1.01 7.21 -6.28
CA LYS A 58 0.38 6.77 -6.12
C LYS A 58 1.22 7.70 -5.26
N ALA A 59 0.98 9.01 -5.33
CA ALA A 59 1.59 9.98 -4.42
C ALA A 59 1.12 9.77 -2.97
N LEU A 60 -0.14 9.39 -2.75
CA LEU A 60 -0.63 9.02 -1.41
C LEU A 60 0.02 7.73 -0.88
N GLU A 61 0.16 6.70 -1.73
CA GLU A 61 0.91 5.47 -1.39
C GLU A 61 2.36 5.81 -0.99
N LEU A 62 3.04 6.64 -1.79
CA LEU A 62 4.40 7.11 -1.50
C LEU A 62 4.44 7.87 -0.17
N ALA A 63 3.54 8.83 0.05
CA ALA A 63 3.48 9.60 1.28
C ALA A 63 3.28 8.70 2.51
N PHE A 64 2.42 7.68 2.41
CA PHE A 64 2.22 6.72 3.48
C PHE A 64 3.45 5.83 3.71
N GLY A 65 4.14 5.43 2.65
CA GLY A 65 5.44 4.74 2.74
C GLY A 65 6.50 5.59 3.46
N LEU A 66 6.60 6.87 3.11
CA LEU A 66 7.50 7.81 3.78
C LEU A 66 7.12 8.02 5.25
N PHE A 67 5.83 8.10 5.58
CA PHE A 67 5.35 8.10 6.96
C PHE A 67 5.84 6.86 7.71
N CYS A 68 5.68 5.66 7.12
CA CYS A 68 6.17 4.42 7.73
C CYS A 68 7.67 4.50 8.01
N LEU A 69 8.48 4.99 7.06
CA LEU A 69 9.93 5.11 7.24
C LEU A 69 10.31 6.14 8.31
N ALA A 70 9.65 7.29 8.32
CA ALA A 70 9.91 8.37 9.28
C ALA A 70 9.57 7.94 10.71
N TYR A 71 8.39 7.34 10.91
CA TYR A 71 7.86 6.94 12.22
C TYR A 71 8.12 5.46 12.56
N ARG A 72 9.05 4.80 11.85
CA ARG A 72 9.35 3.36 12.01
C ARG A 72 9.65 2.92 13.43
N ARG A 73 10.20 3.80 14.28
CA ARG A 73 10.49 3.49 15.68
C ARG A 73 9.22 3.62 16.52
N ASP A 74 8.43 4.67 16.28
CA ASP A 74 7.22 4.99 17.01
C ASP A 74 6.09 4.00 16.71
N ILE A 75 5.99 3.49 15.49
CA ILE A 75 4.98 2.49 15.11
C ILE A 75 5.06 1.23 15.99
N PHE A 76 6.26 0.86 16.46
CA PHE A 76 6.45 -0.30 17.35
C PHE A 76 6.42 0.02 18.85
N GLY A 77 6.34 1.30 19.23
CA GLY A 77 6.49 1.73 20.63
C GLY A 77 5.42 2.69 21.15
N GLN A 78 4.66 3.34 20.26
CA GLN A 78 3.67 4.35 20.61
C GLN A 78 2.28 3.94 20.07
N PRO A 79 1.25 3.80 20.92
CA PRO A 79 -0.08 3.36 20.51
C PRO A 79 -0.71 4.23 19.42
N ARG A 80 -0.46 5.54 19.44
CA ARG A 80 -1.00 6.48 18.44
C ARG A 80 -0.41 6.25 17.05
N ALA A 81 0.91 6.10 16.95
CA ALA A 81 1.58 5.83 15.68
C ALA A 81 1.20 4.45 15.12
N LEU A 82 1.09 3.45 15.99
CA LEU A 82 0.59 2.12 15.62
C LEU A 82 -0.83 2.19 15.07
N CYS A 83 -1.72 2.95 15.72
CA CYS A 83 -3.11 3.10 15.27
C CYS A 83 -3.19 3.70 13.85
N VAL A 84 -2.44 4.77 13.58
CA VAL A 84 -2.40 5.39 12.25
C VAL A 84 -1.85 4.42 11.20
N PHE A 85 -0.77 3.71 11.51
CA PHE A 85 -0.21 2.68 10.64
C PHE A 85 -1.24 1.58 10.31
N LEU A 86 -1.87 1.01 11.33
CA LEU A 86 -2.85 -0.06 11.14
C LEU A 86 -4.10 0.43 10.41
N ALA A 87 -4.55 1.66 10.66
CA ALA A 87 -5.68 2.26 9.96
C ALA A 87 -5.38 2.40 8.46
N GLY A 88 -4.23 2.97 8.09
CA GLY A 88 -3.83 3.12 6.68
C GLY A 88 -3.67 1.77 5.97
N LEU A 89 -2.99 0.81 6.61
CA LEU A 89 -2.84 -0.55 6.08
C LEU A 89 -4.19 -1.25 5.90
N SER A 90 -5.06 -1.19 6.91
CA SER A 90 -6.37 -1.84 6.88
C SER A 90 -7.28 -1.19 5.83
N ALA A 91 -7.19 0.13 5.63
CA ALA A 91 -7.92 0.82 4.57
C ALA A 91 -7.50 0.33 3.18
N GLY A 92 -6.20 0.12 2.94
CA GLY A 92 -5.71 -0.45 1.67
C GLY A 92 -6.23 -1.86 1.42
N VAL A 93 -6.19 -2.72 2.43
CA VAL A 93 -6.75 -4.08 2.35
C VAL A 93 -8.26 -4.05 2.12
N ALA A 94 -8.99 -3.21 2.86
CA ALA A 94 -10.44 -3.07 2.73
C ALA A 94 -10.84 -2.56 1.34
N ALA A 95 -10.09 -1.60 0.79
CA ALA A 95 -10.32 -1.11 -0.57
C ALA A 95 -10.14 -2.23 -1.60
N ARG A 96 -9.08 -3.04 -1.50
CA ARG A 96 -8.86 -4.19 -2.41
C ARG A 96 -9.91 -5.27 -2.26
N ALA A 97 -10.30 -5.60 -1.04
CA ALA A 97 -11.37 -6.56 -0.78
C ALA A 97 -12.72 -6.07 -1.32
N GLY A 98 -13.03 -4.78 -1.11
CA GLY A 98 -14.24 -4.14 -1.64
C GLY A 98 -14.27 -4.16 -3.16
N SER A 99 -13.18 -3.77 -3.83
CA SER A 99 -13.08 -3.85 -5.29
C SER A 99 -13.13 -5.27 -5.82
N TRP A 100 -12.58 -6.26 -5.10
CA TRP A 100 -12.75 -7.66 -5.53
C TRP A 100 -14.23 -8.07 -5.54
N LEU A 101 -14.99 -7.68 -4.52
CA LEU A 101 -16.42 -7.99 -4.43
C LEU A 101 -17.27 -7.21 -5.44
N ALA A 102 -16.93 -5.94 -5.71
CA ALA A 102 -17.71 -5.06 -6.59
C ALA A 102 -17.32 -5.17 -8.08
N ASP A 103 -16.02 -5.24 -8.36
CA ASP A 103 -15.45 -5.06 -9.71
C ASP A 103 -14.90 -6.38 -10.29
N GLY A 104 -14.84 -7.46 -9.50
CA GLY A 104 -14.43 -8.79 -9.93
C GLY A 104 -13.00 -9.17 -9.53
N THR A 105 -12.55 -10.35 -9.97
CA THR A 105 -11.30 -10.95 -9.46
C THR A 105 -10.06 -10.23 -10.01
N PRO A 106 -9.20 -9.65 -9.14
CA PRO A 106 -7.99 -9.00 -9.59
C PRO A 106 -6.94 -10.02 -10.05
N ARG A 107 -5.88 -9.54 -10.71
CA ARG A 107 -4.74 -10.40 -11.04
C ARG A 107 -4.15 -11.05 -9.78
N PRO A 108 -3.67 -12.30 -9.83
CA PRO A 108 -3.19 -13.04 -8.65
C PRO A 108 -2.13 -12.31 -7.81
N VAL A 109 -1.27 -11.51 -8.46
CA VAL A 109 -0.26 -10.70 -7.78
C VAL A 109 -0.86 -9.74 -6.74
N PHE A 110 -2.03 -9.17 -6.99
CA PHE A 110 -2.69 -8.25 -6.06
C PHE A 110 -3.33 -8.98 -4.87
N LEU A 111 -3.74 -10.24 -5.05
CA LEU A 111 -4.16 -11.09 -3.94
C LEU A 111 -2.97 -11.42 -3.02
N VAL A 112 -1.80 -11.68 -3.60
CA VAL A 112 -0.56 -11.87 -2.83
C VAL A 112 -0.19 -10.60 -2.05
N PHE A 113 -0.25 -9.42 -2.67
CA PHE A 113 -0.01 -8.16 -1.97
C PHE A 113 -0.99 -7.92 -0.82
N MET A 114 -2.29 -8.18 -1.03
CA MET A 114 -3.29 -8.08 0.03
C MET A 114 -3.00 -9.03 1.19
N ALA A 115 -2.60 -10.28 0.91
CA ALA A 115 -2.23 -11.25 1.95
C ALA A 115 -0.97 -10.81 2.72
N LEU A 116 0.05 -10.29 2.02
CA LEU A 116 1.28 -9.79 2.64
C LEU A 116 1.03 -8.54 3.50
N GLU A 117 0.14 -7.65 3.07
CA GLU A 117 -0.28 -6.48 3.86
C GLU A 117 -0.99 -6.92 5.14
N LEU A 118 -1.97 -7.82 5.04
CA LEU A 118 -2.65 -8.40 6.21
C LEU A 118 -1.65 -9.05 7.19
N ALA A 119 -0.73 -9.87 6.67
CA ALA A 119 0.31 -10.49 7.46
C ALA A 119 1.20 -9.44 8.15
N THR A 120 1.56 -8.37 7.44
CA THR A 120 2.33 -7.25 8.00
C THR A 120 1.58 -6.58 9.14
N GLY A 121 0.31 -6.25 8.96
CA GLY A 121 -0.53 -5.63 10.00
C GLY A 121 -0.62 -6.49 11.26
N VAL A 122 -0.91 -7.78 11.10
CA VAL A 122 -0.99 -8.74 12.21
C VAL A 122 0.35 -8.87 12.93
N LEU A 123 1.47 -9.04 12.20
CA LEU A 123 2.79 -9.20 12.80
C LEU A 123 3.24 -7.95 13.55
N VAL A 124 3.04 -6.76 12.97
CA VAL A 124 3.39 -5.49 13.62
C VAL A 124 2.55 -5.27 14.87
N TRP A 125 1.25 -5.53 14.82
CA TRP A 125 0.37 -5.41 15.98
C TRP A 125 0.76 -6.36 17.11
N LEU A 126 1.02 -7.64 16.80
CA LEU A 126 1.47 -8.63 17.78
C LEU A 126 2.82 -8.25 18.39
N ALA A 127 3.76 -7.74 17.59
CA ALA A 127 5.06 -7.29 18.05
C ALA A 127 4.95 -6.06 18.96
N ALA A 128 4.11 -5.09 18.61
CA ALA A 128 3.90 -3.88 19.39
C ALA A 128 3.22 -4.18 20.75
N ARG A 129 2.21 -5.06 20.77
CA ARG A 129 1.55 -5.48 22.03
C ARG A 129 2.49 -6.12 23.05
N ARG A 130 3.53 -6.81 22.59
CA ARG A 130 4.54 -7.42 23.48
C ARG A 130 5.51 -6.41 24.09
N ARG A 131 5.69 -5.25 23.44
CA ARG A 131 6.60 -4.19 23.87
C ARG A 131 5.94 -3.19 24.82
N SER A 132 4.62 -3.13 24.82
CA SER A 132 3.84 -2.37 25.78
C SER A 132 3.26 -3.35 26.81
N PRO A 133 4.05 -3.83 27.80
CA PRO A 133 3.44 -4.41 28.98
C PRO A 133 2.62 -3.29 29.62
N ALA A 134 1.31 -3.49 29.67
CA ALA A 134 0.48 -2.77 30.63
C ALA A 134 0.93 -3.12 32.05
#